data_AF-A0A524H3X9-F1
#
_entry.id   AF-A0A524H3X9-F1
#
_cell.length_a   1.000
_cell.length_b   1.000
_cell.length_c   1.000
_cell.angle_alpha   90.00
_cell.angle_beta   90.00
_cell.angle_gamma   90.00
#
_symmetry.space_group_name_H-M   'P 1'
#
loop_
_entity.id
_entity.type
_entity.pdbx_description
1 polymer ?
#
loop_
_entity_poly.entity_id
_entity_poly.type
_entity_poly.pdbx_seq_one_letter_code
_entity_poly.pdbx_strand_id
1 'polypeptide(L)'
;MGDAENAARYLSAAAEPGRGGDPAGFRRDVAEISTRWRRNSDFDSFSLGQLILESVSRGAQYRMFFPVEMVLMVKALVTFEGVGQMLLPGFNVAEVSKKHVRSVFVQQFSPVRLAQEGLRGAPDLVDALVKMPLLITEGLRVIEKTAKRSNENPLAGLRGTLIAGFSLVAGAIIMGFVGPQAWMLYVPFFVIALILAVRKGE
;
A
#
# COMPACT_ATOMS: atom_id res chain seq x y z
N MET A 1 -15.02 25.27 -10.61
CA MET A 1 -13.64 24.82 -10.32
C MET A 1 -13.53 23.28 -10.25
N GLY A 2 -14.47 22.55 -9.65
CA GLY A 2 -14.35 21.08 -9.52
C GLY A 2 -14.42 20.24 -10.81
N ASP A 3 -15.05 20.73 -11.88
CA ASP A 3 -15.30 19.91 -13.09
C ASP A 3 -14.04 19.58 -13.90
N ALA A 4 -13.13 20.57 -14.08
CA ALA A 4 -11.84 20.35 -14.73
C ALA A 4 -10.95 19.37 -13.96
N GLU A 5 -10.87 19.52 -12.64
CA GLU A 5 -10.04 18.67 -11.78
C GLU A 5 -10.54 17.23 -11.78
N ASN A 6 -11.87 17.04 -11.76
CA ASN A 6 -12.48 15.72 -11.85
C ASN A 6 -12.25 15.09 -13.23
N ALA A 7 -12.44 15.84 -14.32
CA ALA A 7 -12.15 15.36 -15.67
C ALA A 7 -10.68 14.95 -15.82
N ALA A 8 -9.75 15.77 -15.31
CA ALA A 8 -8.33 15.47 -15.32
C ALA A 8 -8.00 14.21 -14.51
N ARG A 9 -8.65 14.01 -13.37
CA ARG A 9 -8.51 12.80 -12.56
C ARG A 9 -8.96 11.55 -13.33
N TYR A 10 -10.13 11.58 -13.99
CA TYR A 10 -10.63 10.44 -14.74
C TYR A 10 -9.78 10.13 -15.96
N LEU A 11 -9.32 11.15 -16.69
CA LEU A 11 -8.43 10.94 -17.83
C LEU A 11 -7.09 10.36 -17.40
N SER A 12 -6.53 10.84 -16.27
CA SER A 12 -5.30 10.28 -15.71
C SER A 12 -5.46 8.81 -15.29
N ALA A 13 -6.65 8.43 -14.81
CA ALA A 13 -6.95 7.04 -14.45
C ALA A 13 -7.12 6.11 -15.66
N ALA A 14 -7.38 6.67 -16.85
CA ALA A 14 -7.48 5.91 -18.10
C ALA A 14 -6.11 5.63 -18.75
N ALA A 15 -5.02 6.17 -18.21
CA ALA A 15 -3.66 5.96 -18.68
C ALA A 15 -2.85 5.10 -17.70
N GLU A 16 -1.91 4.34 -18.25
CA GLU A 16 -0.96 3.53 -17.49
C GLU A 16 0.33 4.31 -17.25
N PRO A 17 0.79 4.45 -15.99
CA PRO A 17 2.06 5.10 -15.69
C PRO A 17 3.23 4.18 -16.08
N GLY A 18 4.09 4.68 -16.97
CA GLY A 18 5.37 4.04 -17.26
C GLY A 18 6.40 4.22 -16.13
N ARG A 19 7.57 3.62 -16.28
CA ARG A 19 8.66 3.73 -15.29
C ARG A 19 9.05 5.20 -15.07
N GLY A 20 8.88 5.69 -13.84
CA GLY A 20 9.16 7.08 -13.48
C GLY A 20 8.13 8.08 -14.04
N GLY A 21 6.90 7.64 -14.31
CA GLY A 21 5.82 8.54 -14.70
C GLY A 21 5.35 9.44 -13.57
N ASP A 22 4.79 10.58 -13.95
CA ASP A 22 4.26 11.60 -13.04
C ASP A 22 2.75 11.81 -13.30
N PRO A 23 1.88 10.95 -12.72
CA PRO A 23 0.43 11.11 -12.85
C PRO A 23 -0.08 12.43 -12.27
N ALA A 24 0.62 13.00 -11.28
CA ALA A 24 0.19 14.24 -10.63
C ALA A 24 0.52 15.47 -11.48
N GLY A 25 1.67 15.48 -12.15
CA GLY A 25 2.02 16.46 -13.18
C GLY A 25 1.07 16.40 -14.36
N PHE A 26 0.80 15.20 -14.87
CA PHE A 26 -0.15 15.00 -15.96
C PHE A 26 -1.54 15.53 -15.60
N ARG A 27 -2.06 15.18 -14.42
CA ARG A 27 -3.37 15.66 -13.96
C ARG A 27 -3.44 17.19 -13.90
N ARG A 28 -2.39 17.86 -13.41
CA ARG A 28 -2.33 19.33 -13.36
C ARG A 28 -2.36 19.95 -14.76
N ASP A 29 -1.58 19.40 -15.70
CA ASP A 29 -1.52 19.88 -17.08
C ASP A 29 -2.89 19.71 -17.79
N VAL A 30 -3.54 18.56 -17.63
CA VAL A 30 -4.89 18.33 -18.17
C VAL A 30 -5.93 19.27 -17.56
N ALA A 31 -5.86 19.55 -16.25
CA ALA A 31 -6.75 20.51 -15.60
C ALA A 31 -6.51 21.94 -16.13
N GLU A 32 -5.26 22.30 -16.42
CA GLU A 32 -4.91 23.56 -17.04
C GLU A 32 -5.47 23.67 -18.47
N ILE A 33 -5.28 22.64 -19.29
CA ILE A 33 -5.84 22.55 -20.65
C ILE A 33 -7.35 22.75 -20.60
N SER A 34 -8.07 21.97 -19.77
CA SER A 34 -9.52 22.10 -19.61
C SER A 34 -9.96 23.52 -19.19
N THR A 35 -9.17 24.17 -18.32
CA THR A 35 -9.46 25.54 -17.87
C THR A 35 -9.21 26.57 -18.97
N ARG A 36 -8.13 26.42 -19.74
CA ARG A 36 -7.78 27.29 -20.87
C ARG A 36 -8.85 27.25 -21.96
N TRP A 37 -9.26 26.04 -22.34
CA TRP A 37 -10.32 25.83 -23.34
C TRP A 37 -11.65 26.46 -22.90
N ARG A 38 -12.02 26.35 -21.62
CA ARG A 38 -13.24 26.98 -21.07
C ARG A 38 -13.19 28.51 -21.13
N ARG A 39 -12.02 29.12 -20.91
CA ARG A 39 -11.85 30.58 -20.96
C ARG A 39 -11.84 31.12 -22.39
N ASN A 40 -11.28 30.37 -23.34
CA ASN A 40 -11.17 30.77 -24.74
C ASN A 40 -12.43 30.44 -25.58
N SER A 41 -13.61 30.35 -24.94
CA SER A 41 -14.88 29.99 -25.60
C SER A 41 -15.41 31.05 -26.57
N ASP A 42 -14.65 32.13 -26.82
CA ASP A 42 -14.92 33.13 -27.86
C ASP A 42 -14.62 32.61 -29.29
N PHE A 43 -14.02 31.42 -29.43
CA PHE A 43 -13.94 30.75 -30.73
C PHE A 43 -15.23 29.98 -31.01
N ASP A 44 -15.84 30.28 -32.16
CA ASP A 44 -17.07 29.75 -32.77
C ASP A 44 -17.15 28.20 -32.93
N SER A 45 -16.25 27.44 -32.29
CA SER A 45 -16.22 25.97 -32.32
C SER A 45 -15.49 25.37 -31.10
N PHE A 46 -16.22 25.11 -30.02
CA PHE A 46 -15.73 24.24 -28.94
C PHE A 46 -15.67 22.78 -29.44
N SER A 47 -14.46 22.22 -29.55
CA SER A 47 -14.25 20.82 -29.93
C SER A 47 -13.85 19.99 -28.70
N LEU A 48 -14.78 19.13 -28.23
CA LEU A 48 -14.51 18.21 -27.13
C LEU A 48 -13.44 17.20 -27.53
N GLY A 49 -13.45 16.76 -28.80
CA GLY A 49 -12.46 15.84 -29.35
C GLY A 49 -11.05 16.42 -29.33
N GLN A 50 -10.88 17.68 -29.73
CA GLN A 50 -9.55 18.32 -29.73
C GLN A 50 -9.02 18.52 -28.32
N LEU A 51 -9.88 18.88 -27.35
CA LEU A 51 -9.49 18.98 -25.94
C LEU A 51 -8.96 17.64 -25.42
N ILE A 52 -9.67 16.54 -25.70
CA ILE A 52 -9.24 15.20 -25.26
C ILE A 52 -7.97 14.79 -26.01
N LEU A 53 -7.86 15.06 -27.30
CA LEU A 53 -6.69 14.73 -28.10
C LEU A 53 -5.44 15.47 -27.61
N GLU A 54 -5.56 16.77 -27.31
CA GLU A 54 -4.48 17.57 -26.71
C GLU A 54 -4.07 16.96 -25.37
N SER A 55 -5.05 16.68 -24.50
CA SER A 55 -4.80 16.09 -23.18
C SER A 55 -4.09 14.73 -23.26
N VAL A 56 -4.53 13.84 -24.16
CA VAL A 56 -3.90 12.53 -24.39
C VAL A 56 -2.48 12.67 -24.96
N SER A 57 -2.26 13.62 -25.87
CA SER A 57 -0.94 13.88 -26.47
C SER A 57 0.11 14.35 -25.45
N ARG A 58 -0.33 14.99 -24.37
CA ARG A 58 0.54 15.40 -23.25
C ARG A 58 0.99 14.24 -22.37
N GLY A 59 0.29 13.11 -22.39
CA GLY A 59 0.60 11.94 -21.57
C GLY A 59 2.06 11.48 -21.72
N ALA A 60 2.59 11.52 -22.95
CA ALA A 60 3.97 11.14 -23.24
C ALA A 60 5.02 11.95 -22.44
N GLN A 61 4.78 13.25 -22.22
CA GLN A 61 5.70 14.13 -21.47
C GLN A 61 5.82 13.70 -20.01
N TYR A 62 4.75 13.12 -19.45
CA TYR A 62 4.67 12.65 -18.07
C TYR A 62 4.82 11.13 -17.95
N ARG A 63 5.18 10.43 -19.04
CA ARG A 63 5.23 8.97 -19.14
C ARG A 63 3.90 8.30 -18.73
N MET A 64 2.78 8.92 -19.06
CA MET A 64 1.44 8.35 -18.97
C MET A 64 1.03 7.85 -20.35
N PHE A 65 0.83 6.55 -20.50
CA PHE A 65 0.54 5.92 -21.78
C PHE A 65 -0.93 5.50 -21.86
N PHE A 66 -1.61 5.94 -22.92
CA PHE A 66 -2.98 5.55 -23.20
C PHE A 66 -3.01 4.34 -24.14
N PRO A 67 -3.97 3.42 -23.99
CA PRO A 67 -4.21 2.36 -24.96
C PRO A 67 -4.44 2.94 -26.36
N VAL A 68 -3.92 2.26 -27.39
CA VAL A 68 -3.98 2.73 -28.78
C VAL A 68 -5.44 2.90 -29.24
N GLU A 69 -6.31 2.01 -28.81
CA GLU A 69 -7.74 2.02 -29.11
C GLU A 69 -8.41 3.30 -28.60
N MET A 70 -8.05 3.76 -27.39
CA MET A 70 -8.58 5.01 -26.84
C MET A 70 -8.13 6.22 -27.67
N VAL A 71 -6.86 6.26 -28.08
CA VAL A 71 -6.34 7.35 -28.93
C VAL A 71 -7.07 7.38 -30.28
N LEU A 72 -7.30 6.21 -30.88
CA LEU A 72 -8.04 6.09 -32.14
C LEU A 72 -9.50 6.53 -32.00
N MET A 73 -10.17 6.18 -30.90
CA MET A 73 -11.53 6.64 -30.60
C MET A 73 -11.60 8.17 -30.52
N VAL A 74 -10.63 8.80 -29.85
CA VAL A 74 -10.56 10.26 -29.75
C VAL A 74 -10.32 10.90 -31.12
N LYS A 75 -9.45 10.33 -31.95
CA LYS A 75 -9.23 10.80 -33.33
C LYS A 75 -10.50 10.68 -34.19
N ALA A 76 -11.20 9.57 -34.10
CA ALA A 76 -12.48 9.38 -34.79
C ALA A 76 -13.51 10.41 -34.33
N LEU A 77 -13.55 10.70 -33.02
CA LEU A 77 -14.41 11.74 -32.46
C LEU A 77 -14.08 13.10 -33.09
N VAL A 78 -12.80 13.52 -33.11
CA VAL A 78 -12.36 14.76 -33.79
C VAL A 78 -12.83 14.81 -35.25
N THR A 79 -12.74 13.69 -35.98
CA THR A 79 -13.24 13.62 -37.37
C THR A 79 -14.76 13.81 -37.43
N PHE A 80 -15.54 13.17 -36.56
CA PHE A 80 -16.98 13.34 -36.51
C PHE A 80 -17.39 14.76 -36.13
N GLU A 81 -16.68 15.41 -35.20
CA GLU A 81 -16.93 16.82 -34.86
C GLU A 81 -16.60 17.72 -36.06
N GLY A 82 -15.47 17.48 -36.74
CA GLY A 82 -15.07 18.25 -37.92
C GLY A 82 -16.08 18.14 -39.07
N VAL A 83 -16.55 16.93 -39.37
CA VAL A 83 -17.62 16.71 -40.35
C VAL A 83 -18.94 17.33 -39.88
N GLY A 84 -19.27 17.17 -38.59
CA GLY A 84 -20.47 17.75 -37.98
C GLY A 84 -20.51 19.27 -38.10
N GLN A 85 -19.39 19.96 -37.84
CA GLN A 85 -19.28 21.41 -37.98
C GLN A 85 -19.43 21.87 -39.44
N MET A 86 -18.95 21.09 -40.42
CA MET A 86 -19.17 21.41 -41.84
C MET A 86 -20.63 21.30 -42.26
N LEU A 87 -21.38 20.35 -41.69
CA LEU A 87 -22.79 20.11 -42.01
C LEU A 87 -23.74 21.02 -41.22
N LEU A 88 -23.40 21.28 -39.95
CA LEU A 88 -24.18 22.07 -39.02
C LEU A 88 -23.23 23.01 -38.26
N PRO A 89 -23.06 24.26 -38.72
CA PRO A 89 -22.25 25.24 -38.01
C PRO A 89 -22.75 25.46 -36.57
N GLY A 90 -21.83 25.50 -35.61
CA GLY A 90 -22.15 25.61 -34.18
C GLY A 90 -22.54 24.28 -33.52
N PHE A 91 -22.24 23.15 -34.16
CA PHE A 91 -22.54 21.83 -33.62
C PHE A 91 -21.72 21.53 -32.35
N ASN A 92 -22.39 21.57 -31.20
CA ASN A 92 -21.78 21.24 -29.91
C ASN A 92 -21.95 19.75 -29.59
N VAL A 93 -20.90 18.98 -29.84
CA VAL A 93 -20.88 17.53 -29.63
C VAL A 93 -21.07 17.15 -28.16
N ALA A 94 -20.53 17.95 -27.24
CA ALA A 94 -20.67 17.72 -25.81
C ALA A 94 -22.13 17.85 -25.35
N GLU A 95 -22.86 18.84 -25.88
CA GLU A 95 -24.26 19.08 -25.55
C GLU A 95 -25.16 17.95 -26.05
N VAL A 96 -25.03 17.55 -27.33
CA VAL A 96 -25.84 16.49 -27.92
C VAL A 96 -25.54 15.10 -27.34
N SER A 97 -24.31 14.89 -26.87
CA SER A 97 -23.88 13.62 -26.26
C SER A 97 -24.41 13.44 -24.84
N LYS A 98 -24.81 14.52 -24.15
CA LYS A 98 -25.21 14.48 -22.73
C LYS A 98 -26.30 13.45 -22.42
N LYS A 99 -27.32 13.34 -23.29
CA LYS A 99 -28.41 12.35 -23.14
C LYS A 99 -27.88 10.91 -23.26
N HIS A 100 -27.03 10.66 -24.26
CA HIS A 100 -26.46 9.34 -24.54
C HIS A 100 -25.49 8.91 -23.44
N VAL A 101 -24.57 9.80 -23.05
CA VAL A 101 -23.62 9.56 -21.95
C VAL A 101 -24.36 9.28 -20.64
N ARG A 102 -25.42 10.04 -20.32
CA ARG A 102 -26.24 9.78 -19.13
C ARG A 102 -26.89 8.40 -19.16
N SER A 103 -27.39 7.96 -20.31
CA SER A 103 -27.99 6.63 -20.45
C SER A 103 -26.97 5.52 -20.20
N VAL A 104 -25.77 5.63 -20.80
CA VAL A 104 -24.67 4.69 -20.58
C VAL A 104 -24.24 4.69 -19.12
N PHE A 105 -24.10 5.86 -18.50
CA PHE A 105 -23.71 5.98 -17.10
C PHE A 105 -24.70 5.27 -16.17
N VAL A 106 -26.01 5.47 -16.36
CA VAL A 106 -27.04 4.82 -15.54
C VAL A 106 -27.06 3.29 -15.76
N GLN A 107 -26.77 2.81 -16.97
CA GLN A 107 -26.74 1.39 -17.27
C GLN A 107 -25.49 0.69 -16.67
N GLN A 108 -24.32 1.33 -16.81
CA GLN A 108 -23.05 0.81 -16.31
C GLN A 108 -22.96 0.91 -14.78
N PHE A 109 -23.43 2.02 -14.20
CA PHE A 109 -23.45 2.27 -12.77
C PHE A 109 -24.86 2.11 -12.19
N SER A 110 -25.61 1.09 -12.62
CA SER A 110 -26.97 0.85 -12.12
C SER A 110 -26.96 0.79 -10.58
N PRO A 111 -27.57 1.77 -9.89
CA PRO A 111 -27.58 1.80 -8.42
C PRO A 111 -28.24 0.54 -7.85
N VAL A 112 -29.16 -0.05 -8.61
CA VAL A 112 -29.83 -1.30 -8.26
C VAL A 112 -28.85 -2.48 -8.29
N ARG A 113 -27.96 -2.56 -9.30
CA ARG A 113 -26.93 -3.61 -9.34
C ARG A 113 -25.92 -3.44 -8.21
N LEU A 114 -25.43 -2.21 -8.02
CA LEU A 114 -24.52 -1.88 -6.92
C LEU A 114 -25.16 -2.18 -5.54
N ALA A 115 -26.44 -1.87 -5.36
CA ALA A 115 -27.17 -2.20 -4.14
C ALA A 115 -27.43 -3.70 -3.98
N GLN A 116 -27.73 -4.43 -5.06
CA GLN A 116 -27.90 -5.88 -5.03
C GLN A 116 -26.57 -6.60 -4.74
N GLU A 117 -25.46 -6.19 -5.35
CA GLU A 117 -24.12 -6.67 -5.01
C GLU A 117 -23.80 -6.37 -3.54
N GLY A 118 -24.09 -5.15 -3.08
CA GLY A 118 -23.87 -4.74 -1.69
C GLY A 118 -24.69 -5.57 -0.69
N LEU A 119 -25.96 -5.82 -0.97
CA LEU A 119 -26.83 -6.67 -0.15
C LEU A 119 -26.42 -8.15 -0.19
N ARG A 120 -25.91 -8.64 -1.33
CA ARG A 120 -25.37 -10.00 -1.45
C ARG A 120 -24.08 -10.20 -0.65
N GLY A 121 -23.24 -9.17 -0.56
CA GLY A 121 -22.02 -9.18 0.26
C GLY A 121 -22.21 -8.77 1.72
N ALA A 122 -23.41 -8.33 2.11
CA ALA A 122 -23.72 -7.91 3.48
C ALA A 122 -23.57 -9.04 4.53
N PRO A 123 -23.99 -10.29 4.27
CA PRO A 123 -23.79 -11.40 5.20
C PRO A 123 -22.31 -11.65 5.50
N ASP A 124 -21.47 -11.61 4.47
CA ASP A 124 -20.03 -11.81 4.61
C ASP A 124 -19.37 -10.69 5.43
N LEU A 125 -19.83 -9.45 5.25
CA LEU A 125 -19.35 -8.30 6.01
C LEU A 125 -19.75 -8.40 7.49
N VAL A 126 -20.97 -8.84 7.77
CA VAL A 126 -21.47 -9.08 9.13
C VAL A 126 -20.70 -10.24 9.78
N ASP A 127 -20.48 -11.34 9.05
CA ASP A 127 -19.74 -12.49 9.54
C ASP A 127 -18.27 -12.14 9.84
N ALA A 128 -17.64 -11.31 8.99
CA ALA A 128 -16.31 -10.77 9.23
C ALA A 128 -16.24 -9.87 10.47
N LEU A 129 -17.25 -9.02 10.69
CA LEU A 129 -17.35 -8.16 11.88
C LEU A 129 -17.55 -8.98 13.17
N VAL A 130 -18.36 -10.04 13.12
CA VAL A 130 -18.59 -10.94 14.25
C VAL A 130 -17.34 -11.77 14.58
N LYS A 131 -16.56 -12.17 13.56
CA LYS A 131 -15.30 -12.93 13.73
C LYS A 131 -14.09 -12.05 14.07
N MET A 132 -14.17 -10.75 13.82
CA MET A 132 -13.11 -9.78 14.12
C MET A 132 -12.59 -9.82 15.57
N PRO A 133 -13.44 -9.83 16.62
CA PRO A 133 -12.95 -9.88 18.00
C PRO A 133 -12.17 -11.16 18.31
N LEU A 134 -12.55 -12.31 17.74
CA LEU A 134 -11.79 -13.55 17.87
C LEU A 134 -10.40 -13.42 17.24
N LEU A 135 -10.30 -12.87 16.02
CA LEU A 135 -9.02 -12.65 15.34
C LEU A 135 -8.11 -11.66 16.09
N ILE A 136 -8.68 -10.61 16.69
CA ILE A 136 -7.94 -9.64 17.51
C ILE A 136 -7.40 -10.32 18.78
N THR A 137 -8.24 -11.09 19.47
CA THR A 137 -7.81 -11.78 20.71
C THR A 137 -6.77 -12.86 20.45
N GLU A 138 -6.87 -13.62 19.36
CA GLU A 138 -5.85 -14.58 18.94
C GLU A 138 -4.55 -13.88 18.55
N GLY A 139 -4.61 -12.80 17.78
CA GLY A 139 -3.45 -11.98 17.45
C GLY A 139 -2.75 -11.43 18.69
N LEU A 140 -3.50 -10.91 19.66
CA LEU A 140 -2.98 -10.44 20.95
C LEU A 140 -2.34 -11.57 21.77
N ARG A 141 -2.94 -12.77 21.80
CA ARG A 141 -2.36 -13.94 22.47
C ARG A 141 -1.05 -14.40 21.83
N VAL A 142 -0.96 -14.36 20.50
CA VAL A 142 0.28 -14.69 19.78
C VAL A 142 1.38 -13.68 20.10
N ILE A 143 1.05 -12.39 20.15
CA ILE A 143 1.98 -11.33 20.55
C ILE A 143 2.41 -11.51 22.00
N GLU A 144 1.48 -11.80 22.92
CA GLU A 144 1.80 -12.05 24.33
C GLU A 144 2.72 -13.26 24.50
N LYS A 145 2.46 -14.37 23.79
CA LYS A 145 3.28 -15.58 23.85
C LYS A 145 4.68 -15.35 23.30
N THR A 146 4.80 -14.56 22.24
CA THR A 146 6.09 -14.17 21.65
C THR A 146 6.85 -13.22 22.59
N ALA A 147 6.16 -12.26 23.20
CA ALA A 147 6.74 -11.34 24.17
C ALA A 147 7.21 -12.06 25.45
N LYS A 148 6.45 -13.04 25.96
CA LYS A 148 6.84 -13.86 27.12
C LYS A 148 8.08 -14.72 26.85
N ARG A 149 8.21 -15.33 25.67
CA ARG A 149 9.42 -16.09 25.29
C ARG A 149 10.67 -15.21 25.20
N SER A 150 10.53 -13.93 24.83
CA SER A 150 11.67 -13.00 24.79
C SER A 150 12.18 -12.58 26.18
N ASN A 151 11.43 -12.85 27.26
CA ASN A 151 11.78 -12.44 28.62
C ASN A 151 12.46 -13.56 29.45
N GLU A 152 12.59 -14.77 28.92
CA GLU A 152 13.49 -15.77 29.51
C GLU A 152 14.93 -15.34 29.24
N ASN A 153 15.52 -14.65 30.21
CA ASN A 153 16.89 -14.13 30.17
C ASN A 153 17.89 -15.17 29.63
N PRO A 154 18.36 -15.06 28.36
CA PRO A 154 19.31 -16.01 27.78
C PRO A 154 20.67 -15.97 28.48
N LEU A 155 20.89 -14.96 29.33
CA LEU A 155 22.11 -14.73 30.09
C LEU A 155 22.07 -15.31 31.52
N ALA A 156 20.93 -15.83 31.99
CA ALA A 156 20.84 -16.46 33.31
C ALA A 156 21.74 -17.70 33.39
N GLY A 157 21.77 -18.52 32.33
CA GLY A 157 22.70 -19.66 32.21
C GLY A 157 24.16 -19.24 32.08
N LEU A 158 24.44 -18.09 31.44
CA LEU A 158 25.80 -17.59 31.25
C LEU A 158 26.44 -17.15 32.58
N ARG A 159 25.68 -16.49 33.45
CA ARG A 159 26.15 -16.11 34.79
C ARG A 159 26.51 -17.33 35.65
N GLY A 160 25.69 -18.39 35.58
CA GLY A 160 25.97 -19.64 36.30
C GLY A 160 27.26 -20.33 35.84
N THR A 161 27.50 -20.37 34.52
CA THR A 161 28.72 -20.97 33.96
C THR A 161 29.98 -20.15 34.23
N LEU A 162 29.89 -18.82 34.22
CA LEU A 162 30.99 -17.93 34.61
C LEU A 162 31.39 -18.14 36.08
N ILE A 163 30.41 -18.17 37.00
CA ILE A 163 30.68 -18.35 38.42
C ILE A 163 31.30 -19.73 38.70
N ALA A 164 30.80 -20.79 38.04
CA ALA A 164 31.36 -22.14 38.17
C ALA A 164 32.78 -22.24 37.58
N GLY A 165 33.08 -21.53 36.49
CA GLY A 165 34.43 -21.46 35.93
C GLY A 165 35.40 -20.76 36.88
N PHE A 166 35.00 -19.62 37.45
CA PHE A 166 35.82 -18.88 38.41
C PHE A 166 36.10 -19.68 39.68
N SER A 167 35.12 -20.42 40.22
CA SER A 167 35.33 -21.23 41.41
C SER A 167 36.29 -22.39 41.18
N LEU A 168 36.27 -23.00 39.98
CA LEU A 168 37.19 -24.08 39.62
C LEU A 168 38.63 -23.58 39.48
N VAL A 169 38.83 -22.43 38.83
CA VAL A 169 40.15 -21.80 38.69
C VAL A 169 40.70 -21.36 40.06
N ALA A 170 39.87 -20.73 40.90
CA ALA A 170 40.28 -20.33 42.24
C ALA A 170 40.68 -21.54 43.10
N GLY A 171 39.92 -22.64 43.06
CA GLY A 171 40.25 -23.88 43.76
C GLY A 171 41.58 -24.49 43.30
N ALA A 172 41.86 -24.48 41.98
CA ALA A 172 43.11 -24.99 41.43
C ALA A 172 44.33 -24.15 41.82
N ILE A 173 44.21 -22.82 41.84
CA ILE A 173 45.29 -21.92 42.26
C ILE A 173 45.61 -22.12 43.75
N ILE A 174 44.60 -22.22 44.61
CA ILE A 174 44.79 -22.44 46.05
C ILE A 174 45.49 -23.79 46.30
N MET A 175 45.11 -24.84 45.56
CA MET A 175 45.77 -26.15 45.65
C MET A 175 47.26 -26.08 45.26
N GLY A 176 47.60 -25.28 44.25
CA GLY A 176 48.99 -25.11 43.79
C GLY A 176 49.89 -24.34 44.77
N PHE A 177 49.36 -23.35 45.49
CA PHE A 177 50.16 -22.50 46.39
C PHE A 177 50.26 -23.00 47.83
N VAL A 178 49.21 -23.67 48.36
CA VAL A 178 49.13 -23.99 49.79
C VAL A 178 49.57 -25.42 50.12
N GLY A 179 49.79 -26.25 49.09
CA GLY A 179 50.24 -27.64 49.24
C GLY A 179 49.15 -28.60 49.78
N PRO A 180 49.38 -29.93 49.73
CA PRO A 180 48.34 -30.96 49.89
C PRO A 180 47.72 -31.05 51.31
N GLN A 181 48.31 -30.36 52.29
CA GLN A 181 47.94 -30.43 53.70
C GLN A 181 46.75 -29.52 54.08
N ALA A 182 46.40 -28.54 53.24
CA ALA A 182 45.32 -27.59 53.48
C ALA A 182 43.98 -27.99 52.82
N TRP A 183 43.62 -29.28 52.93
CA TRP A 183 42.42 -29.85 52.31
C TRP A 183 41.11 -29.14 52.71
N MET A 184 41.05 -28.55 53.90
CA MET A 184 39.87 -27.84 54.40
C MET A 184 39.56 -26.54 53.63
N LEU A 185 40.53 -25.94 52.94
CA LEU A 185 40.37 -24.63 52.29
C LEU A 185 39.87 -24.72 50.84
N TYR A 186 40.24 -25.76 50.08
CA TYR A 186 39.87 -25.87 48.65
C TYR A 186 38.65 -26.76 48.38
N VAL A 187 38.32 -27.71 49.28
CA VAL A 187 37.12 -28.57 49.17
C VAL A 187 35.81 -27.78 49.03
N PRO A 188 35.52 -26.71 49.79
CA PRO A 188 34.25 -26.00 49.63
C PRO A 188 34.09 -25.35 48.24
N PHE A 189 35.17 -24.89 47.61
CA PHE A 189 35.12 -24.33 46.25
C PHE A 189 34.76 -25.39 45.20
N PHE A 190 35.32 -26.60 45.32
CA PHE A 190 35.01 -27.72 44.42
C PHE A 190 33.58 -28.24 44.63
N VAL A 191 33.09 -28.28 45.87
CA VAL A 191 31.71 -28.65 46.18
C VAL A 191 30.72 -27.63 45.62
N ILE A 192 30.98 -26.33 45.74
CA ILE A 192 30.16 -25.28 45.13
C ILE A 192 30.14 -25.42 43.59
N ALA A 193 31.29 -25.69 42.96
CA ALA A 193 31.36 -25.93 41.53
C ALA A 193 30.54 -27.16 41.10
N LEU A 194 30.62 -28.27 41.85
CA LEU A 194 29.88 -29.49 41.59
C LEU A 194 28.36 -29.28 41.76
N ILE A 195 27.92 -28.61 42.83
CA ILE A 195 26.49 -28.33 43.07
C ILE A 195 25.91 -27.45 41.96
N LEU A 196 26.66 -26.44 41.51
CA LEU A 196 26.24 -25.58 40.40
C LEU A 196 26.23 -26.32 39.06
N ALA A 197 27.12 -27.30 38.86
CA ALA A 197 27.12 -28.15 37.68
C ALA A 197 25.94 -29.14 37.66
N VAL A 198 25.56 -29.69 38.82
CA VAL A 198 24.46 -30.67 38.95
C VAL A 198 23.09 -30.00 38.83
N ARG A 199 22.90 -28.79 39.37
CA ARG A 199 21.63 -28.02 39.22
C ARG A 199 21.31 -27.59 37.79
N LYS A 200 22.21 -27.83 36.83
CA LYS A 200 22.01 -27.58 35.39
C LYS A 200 21.47 -28.81 34.64
N GLY A 201 21.40 -29.98 35.30
CA GLY A 201 20.94 -31.24 34.70
C GLY A 201 19.44 -31.48 34.75
N GLU A 202 18.66 -30.61 35.40
CA GLU A 202 17.18 -30.58 35.38
C GLU A 202 16.68 -29.29 34.71
#